data_AF-L0ICV5-F1
#
_entry.id   AF-L0ICV5-F1
#
_cell.length_a   1.000
_cell.length_b   1.000
_cell.length_c   1.000
_cell.angle_alpha   90.00
_cell.angle_beta   90.00
_cell.angle_gamma   90.00
#
_symmetry.space_group_name_H-M   'P 1'
#
loop_
_entity.id
_entity.type
_entity.pdbx_description
1 polymer ?
#
loop_
_entity_poly.entity_id
_entity_poly.type
_entity_poly.pdbx_seq_one_letter_code
_entity_poly.pdbx_strand_id
1 'polypeptide(L)'
;MDDESPHDPGTKNESRSINPHLGGKDIRFLQAIQTVNERAGYEPGADDRPPATTGKIASEADLNKNEVNYRFNQRGFDTTGLGYIRVYGSEMLPNGALSAKSAELMEKGEVALQEVLDSGGPTSVDGDDDLDDRLSEVEEEITKLREENELLRETVQQFVESETGAWSLKQEEKFDATLNAMIAYQRIFSGVFNIDVGEFRDDGGVSKQTVSEARQHLREMTTTH
;
A
#
# COMPACT_ATOMS: atom_id res chain seq x y z
N MET A 1 62.59 38.07 -20.25
CA MET A 1 61.44 38.93 -20.57
C MET A 1 60.24 38.08 -20.27
N ASP A 2 59.85 38.16 -19.02
CA ASP A 2 58.64 37.61 -18.44
C ASP A 2 57.46 38.36 -19.04
N ASP A 3 56.47 37.62 -19.51
CA ASP A 3 55.13 38.16 -19.74
C ASP A 3 54.14 37.13 -19.18
N GLU A 4 53.97 37.19 -17.86
CA GLU A 4 52.82 36.65 -17.14
C GLU A 4 51.67 37.66 -17.25
N SER A 5 50.54 37.21 -17.79
CA SER A 5 49.21 37.76 -17.52
C SER A 5 48.11 36.79 -17.97
N PRO A 6 46.93 36.84 -17.32
CA PRO A 6 46.39 35.68 -16.61
C PRO A 6 45.03 35.21 -17.13
N HIS A 7 44.55 34.11 -16.52
CA HIS A 7 43.18 33.56 -16.52
C HIS A 7 42.04 34.46 -17.00
N ASP A 8 41.22 33.91 -17.91
CA ASP A 8 39.76 33.86 -17.72
C ASP A 8 39.11 32.75 -18.58
N PRO A 9 38.73 31.58 -18.04
CA PRO A 9 37.75 30.71 -18.67
C PRO A 9 36.38 30.91 -17.98
N GLY A 10 35.90 32.14 -17.94
CA GLY A 10 34.51 32.49 -17.64
C GLY A 10 33.56 32.14 -18.78
N THR A 11 33.59 30.90 -19.28
CA THR A 11 32.44 30.37 -20.02
C THR A 11 31.38 30.02 -19.01
N LYS A 12 30.53 31.01 -18.74
CA LYS A 12 29.22 30.90 -18.13
C LYS A 12 28.60 29.57 -18.57
N ASN A 13 28.52 28.64 -17.63
CA ASN A 13 27.64 27.51 -17.76
C ASN A 13 26.24 28.11 -17.71
N GLU A 14 25.76 28.57 -18.87
CA GLU A 14 24.35 28.86 -19.07
C GLU A 14 23.64 27.56 -18.73
N SER A 15 23.14 27.49 -17.50
CA SER A 15 22.11 26.56 -17.09
C SER A 15 20.98 26.76 -18.07
N ARG A 16 21.03 26.06 -19.22
CA ARG A 16 19.89 25.85 -20.08
C ARG A 16 18.84 25.33 -19.13
N SER A 17 17.87 26.19 -18.80
CA SER A 17 16.65 25.78 -18.14
C SER A 17 16.06 24.77 -19.11
N ILE A 18 16.31 23.49 -18.83
CA ILE A 18 15.56 22.41 -19.44
C ILE A 18 14.19 22.62 -18.84
N ASN A 19 13.37 23.48 -19.45
CA ASN A 19 11.95 23.54 -19.12
C ASN A 19 11.45 22.15 -19.55
N PRO A 20 11.14 21.24 -18.61
CA PRO A 20 10.56 19.96 -18.99
C PRO A 20 9.29 20.25 -19.77
N HIS A 21 9.08 19.52 -20.86
CA HIS A 21 7.81 19.60 -21.58
C HIS A 21 6.69 19.28 -20.57
N LEU A 22 5.82 20.27 -20.35
CA LEU A 22 4.62 20.11 -19.55
C LEU A 22 3.57 19.43 -20.43
N GLY A 23 3.20 18.21 -20.06
CA GLY A 23 2.10 17.47 -20.71
C GLY A 23 0.75 18.13 -20.46
N GLY A 24 -0.28 17.72 -21.21
CA GLY A 24 -1.63 18.27 -21.08
C GLY A 24 -2.18 18.13 -19.66
N LYS A 25 -1.96 16.97 -19.04
CA LYS A 25 -2.34 16.70 -17.65
C LYS A 25 -1.52 17.50 -16.63
N ASP A 26 -0.26 17.79 -16.92
CA ASP A 26 0.60 18.59 -16.04
C ASP A 26 0.10 20.03 -15.99
N ILE A 27 -0.29 20.59 -17.14
CA ILE A 27 -0.88 21.93 -17.22
C ILE A 27 -2.19 21.97 -16.42
N ARG A 28 -3.10 21.00 -16.63
CA ARG A 28 -4.37 20.93 -15.87
C ARG A 28 -4.12 20.83 -14.37
N PHE A 29 -3.13 20.05 -13.95
CA PHE A 29 -2.75 19.94 -12.55
C PHE A 29 -2.25 21.27 -11.95
N LEU A 30 -1.33 21.97 -12.63
CA LEU A 30 -0.81 23.26 -12.16
C LEU A 30 -1.92 24.34 -12.14
N GLN A 31 -2.77 24.37 -13.17
CA GLN A 31 -3.94 25.25 -13.24
C GLN A 31 -4.94 24.96 -12.11
N ALA A 32 -5.16 23.69 -11.77
CA ALA A 32 -6.06 23.31 -10.69
C ALA A 32 -5.53 23.77 -9.32
N ILE A 33 -4.22 23.70 -9.08
CA ILE A 33 -3.62 24.24 -7.85
C ILE A 33 -3.88 25.75 -7.75
N GLN A 34 -3.57 26.49 -8.82
CA GLN A 34 -3.79 27.93 -8.88
C GLN A 34 -5.27 28.27 -8.65
N THR A 35 -6.17 27.65 -9.42
CA THR A 35 -7.60 27.91 -9.39
C THR A 35 -8.21 27.62 -8.02
N VAL A 36 -7.85 26.51 -7.37
CA VAL A 36 -8.41 26.14 -6.07
C VAL A 36 -7.93 27.08 -4.97
N ASN A 37 -6.66 27.52 -5.02
CA ASN A 37 -6.10 28.46 -4.05
C ASN A 37 -6.71 29.85 -4.21
N GLU A 38 -6.74 30.38 -5.43
CA GLU A 38 -7.34 31.69 -5.74
C GLU A 38 -8.84 31.74 -5.38
N ARG A 39 -9.60 30.68 -5.71
CA ARG A 39 -11.04 30.58 -5.37
C ARG A 39 -11.29 30.66 -3.87
N ALA A 40 -10.33 30.23 -3.06
CA ALA A 40 -10.39 30.28 -1.61
C ALA A 40 -9.76 31.55 -1.01
N GLY A 41 -9.27 32.47 -1.83
CA GLY A 41 -8.58 33.69 -1.39
C GLY A 41 -7.25 33.40 -0.69
N TYR A 42 -6.59 32.30 -1.03
CA TYR A 42 -5.30 31.93 -0.46
C TYR A 42 -4.16 32.64 -1.20
N GLU A 43 -3.27 33.27 -0.46
CA GLU A 43 -2.07 33.91 -0.98
C GLU A 43 -0.86 32.97 -0.84
N PRO A 44 -0.05 32.77 -1.90
CA PRO A 44 1.15 31.94 -1.83
C PRO A 44 2.12 32.39 -0.72
N GLY A 45 2.58 31.42 0.08
CA GLY A 45 3.48 31.66 1.21
C GLY A 45 2.79 32.16 2.48
N ALA A 46 1.45 32.18 2.53
CA ALA A 46 0.73 32.41 3.77
C ALA A 46 1.06 31.34 4.83
N ASP A 47 0.97 31.72 6.11
CA ASP A 47 1.23 30.83 7.25
C ASP A 47 0.22 29.67 7.34
N ASP A 48 -0.97 29.87 6.76
CA ASP A 48 -2.02 28.85 6.70
C ASP A 48 -1.74 27.82 5.60
N ARG A 49 -2.31 26.63 5.77
CA ARG A 49 -2.16 25.53 4.82
C ARG A 49 -2.94 25.79 3.52
N PRO A 50 -2.35 25.55 2.33
CA PRO A 50 -3.04 25.79 1.07
C PRO A 50 -4.33 24.97 0.94
N PRO A 51 -5.44 25.58 0.49
CA PRO A 51 -6.72 24.90 0.33
C PRO A 51 -6.76 23.94 -0.85
N ALA A 52 -5.82 23.99 -1.81
CA ALA A 52 -5.64 23.03 -2.88
C ALA A 52 -5.13 21.68 -2.36
N THR A 53 -6.06 20.87 -1.86
CA THR A 53 -5.81 19.50 -1.40
C THR A 53 -5.85 18.49 -2.55
N THR A 54 -5.26 17.31 -2.37
CA THR A 54 -5.27 16.22 -3.36
C THR A 54 -6.65 15.98 -3.97
N GLY A 55 -7.70 15.95 -3.14
CA GLY A 55 -9.08 15.71 -3.61
C GLY A 55 -9.68 16.86 -4.41
N LYS A 56 -9.38 18.12 -4.05
CA LYS A 56 -9.88 19.28 -4.78
C LYS A 56 -9.16 19.44 -6.12
N ILE A 57 -7.84 19.20 -6.14
CA ILE A 57 -7.04 19.21 -7.37
C ILE A 57 -7.53 18.12 -8.33
N ALA A 58 -7.74 16.90 -7.82
CA ALA A 58 -8.28 15.79 -8.60
C ALA A 58 -9.61 16.18 -9.29
N SER A 59 -10.54 16.77 -8.54
CA SER A 59 -11.83 17.20 -9.07
C SER A 59 -11.74 18.35 -10.07
N GLU A 60 -10.81 19.30 -9.88
CA GLU A 60 -10.68 20.48 -10.75
C GLU A 60 -9.90 20.17 -12.03
N ALA A 61 -8.91 19.28 -11.96
CA ALA A 61 -8.05 18.90 -13.08
C ALA A 61 -8.60 17.75 -13.95
N ASP A 62 -9.73 17.15 -13.55
CA ASP A 62 -10.23 15.87 -14.08
C ASP A 62 -9.16 14.78 -14.04
N LEU A 63 -8.50 14.66 -12.89
CA LEU A 63 -7.48 13.67 -12.58
C LEU A 63 -7.94 12.79 -11.43
N ASN A 64 -7.50 11.55 -11.40
CA ASN A 64 -7.65 10.69 -10.24
C ASN A 64 -6.63 11.07 -9.14
N LYS A 65 -6.87 10.60 -7.90
CA LYS A 65 -6.01 10.94 -6.76
C LYS A 65 -4.56 10.43 -6.91
N ASN A 66 -4.36 9.34 -7.65
CA ASN A 66 -3.05 8.76 -7.86
C ASN A 66 -2.24 9.61 -8.85
N GLU A 67 -2.85 10.09 -9.93
CA GLU A 67 -2.23 11.04 -10.86
C GLU A 67 -1.81 12.35 -10.19
N VAL A 68 -2.58 12.81 -9.21
CA VAL A 68 -2.23 13.98 -8.38
C VAL A 68 -1.07 13.64 -7.44
N ASN A 69 -1.08 12.46 -6.80
CA ASN A 69 0.00 12.01 -5.93
C ASN A 69 1.32 11.77 -6.69
N TYR A 70 1.26 11.23 -7.91
CA TYR A 70 2.40 11.11 -8.80
C TYR A 70 3.04 12.48 -9.04
N ARG A 71 2.22 13.51 -9.31
CA ARG A 71 2.71 14.89 -9.50
C ARG A 71 3.27 15.53 -8.24
N PHE A 72 2.77 15.16 -7.06
CA PHE A 72 3.32 15.59 -5.79
C PHE A 72 4.67 14.97 -5.44
N ASN A 73 4.89 13.70 -5.78
CA ASN A 73 6.02 12.95 -5.19
C ASN A 73 7.05 12.44 -6.21
N GLN A 74 6.66 12.25 -7.47
CA GLN A 74 7.48 11.51 -8.45
C GLN A 74 7.75 12.32 -9.73
N ARG A 75 6.80 13.14 -10.17
CA ARG A 75 6.97 13.98 -11.38
C ARG A 75 8.11 15.01 -11.26
N GLY A 76 8.52 15.32 -10.03
CA GLY A 76 9.59 16.27 -9.74
C GLY A 76 9.16 17.73 -9.73
N PHE A 77 7.87 18.04 -9.53
CA PHE A 77 7.40 19.43 -9.48
C PHE A 77 7.72 20.15 -8.16
N ASP A 78 8.06 19.42 -7.10
CA ASP A 78 8.32 19.99 -5.79
C ASP A 78 9.59 20.87 -5.74
N THR A 79 9.88 21.41 -4.56
CA THR A 79 11.06 22.26 -4.31
C THR A 79 12.40 21.55 -4.52
N THR A 80 12.43 20.21 -4.52
CA THR A 80 13.67 19.44 -4.72
C THR A 80 13.96 19.17 -6.20
N GLY A 81 12.91 19.13 -7.02
CA GLY A 81 13.03 19.04 -8.48
C GLY A 81 12.97 20.41 -9.16
N LEU A 82 11.89 20.63 -9.90
CA LEU A 82 11.68 21.78 -10.79
C LEU A 82 11.30 23.06 -10.03
N GLY A 83 10.83 22.91 -8.79
CA GLY A 83 10.38 24.02 -7.97
C GLY A 83 9.15 24.72 -8.54
N TYR A 84 8.21 23.96 -9.10
CA TYR A 84 6.95 24.51 -9.59
C TYR A 84 5.90 24.61 -8.49
N ILE A 85 5.93 23.68 -7.54
CA ILE A 85 4.99 23.64 -6.42
C ILE A 85 5.73 23.48 -5.09
N ARG A 86 5.09 23.92 -4.01
CA ARG A 86 5.45 23.52 -2.65
C ARG A 86 4.39 22.57 -2.12
N VAL A 87 4.81 21.38 -1.69
CA VAL A 87 3.91 20.34 -1.17
C VAL A 87 3.89 20.36 0.35
N TYR A 88 2.70 20.33 0.92
CA TYR A 88 2.43 20.24 2.35
C TYR A 88 1.95 18.84 2.68
N GLY A 89 2.74 18.12 3.48
CA GLY A 89 2.50 16.73 3.88
C GLY A 89 1.23 16.55 4.73
N SER A 90 0.75 15.32 4.83
CA SER A 90 -0.37 14.98 5.73
C SER A 90 0.00 15.21 7.20
N GLU A 91 -0.94 15.72 7.97
CA GLU A 91 -0.79 15.99 9.40
C GLU A 91 -1.93 15.33 10.18
N MET A 92 -1.69 15.00 11.44
CA MET A 92 -2.72 14.43 12.29
C MET A 92 -3.68 15.52 12.79
N LEU A 93 -4.95 15.40 12.42
CA LEU A 93 -6.01 16.31 12.84
C LEU A 93 -6.46 16.01 14.28
N PRO A 94 -7.13 16.95 14.97
CA PRO A 94 -7.61 16.76 16.34
C PRO A 94 -8.56 15.56 16.53
N ASN A 95 -9.18 15.08 15.46
CA ASN A 95 -10.05 13.90 15.46
C ASN A 95 -9.31 12.57 15.20
N GLY A 96 -7.97 12.59 15.13
CA GLY A 96 -7.13 11.43 14.85
C GLY A 96 -7.04 11.04 13.38
N ALA A 97 -7.73 11.74 12.47
CA ALA A 97 -7.61 11.49 11.03
C ALA A 97 -6.38 12.21 10.45
N LEU A 98 -5.79 11.65 9.38
CA LEU A 98 -4.75 12.34 8.62
C LEU A 98 -5.39 13.34 7.64
N SER A 99 -4.86 14.56 7.60
CA SER A 99 -5.23 15.55 6.60
C SER A 99 -4.75 15.12 5.20
N ALA A 100 -5.45 15.58 4.17
CA ALA A 100 -5.00 15.38 2.80
C ALA A 100 -3.79 16.27 2.49
N LYS A 101 -2.83 15.75 1.71
CA LYS A 101 -1.74 16.58 1.15
C LYS A 101 -2.33 17.79 0.42
N SER A 102 -1.63 18.91 0.48
CA SER A 102 -2.00 20.12 -0.25
C SER A 102 -0.78 20.75 -0.90
N ALA A 103 -1.01 21.65 -1.85
CA ALA A 103 0.07 22.33 -2.54
C ALA A 103 -0.26 23.79 -2.84
N GLU A 104 0.78 24.60 -2.95
CA GLU A 104 0.71 25.93 -3.56
C GLU A 104 1.62 25.98 -4.79
N LEU A 105 1.22 26.80 -5.76
CA LEU A 105 2.05 27.09 -6.92
C LEU A 105 3.12 28.08 -6.48
N MET A 106 4.36 27.85 -6.93
CA MET A 106 5.47 28.78 -6.69
C MET A 106 5.67 29.67 -7.91
N GLU A 107 6.38 30.79 -7.75
CA GLU A 107 6.68 31.76 -8.82
C GLU A 107 7.19 31.09 -10.11
N LYS A 108 8.10 30.12 -10.00
CA LYS A 108 8.59 29.36 -11.17
C LYS A 108 7.50 28.55 -11.87
N GLY A 109 6.59 27.96 -11.09
CA GLY A 109 5.45 27.22 -11.62
C GLY A 109 4.44 28.12 -12.32
N GLU A 110 4.21 29.32 -11.78
CA GLU A 110 3.38 30.36 -12.40
C GLU A 110 3.96 30.81 -13.74
N VAL A 111 5.27 31.12 -13.78
CA VAL A 111 5.96 31.51 -15.00
C VAL A 111 5.89 30.40 -16.04
N ALA A 112 6.20 29.16 -15.66
CA ALA A 112 6.15 28.02 -16.56
C ALA A 112 4.73 27.76 -17.10
N LEU A 113 3.71 27.90 -16.27
CA LEU A 113 2.32 27.75 -16.67
C LEU A 113 1.93 28.85 -17.66
N GLN A 114 2.28 30.11 -17.36
CA GLN A 114 1.96 31.25 -18.21
C GLN A 114 2.66 31.15 -19.58
N GLU A 115 3.94 30.76 -19.61
CA GLU A 115 4.68 30.54 -20.86
C GLU A 115 3.98 29.53 -21.78
N VAL A 116 3.43 28.44 -21.22
CA VAL A 116 2.71 27.42 -22.00
C VAL A 116 1.36 27.94 -22.51
N LEU A 117 0.66 28.74 -21.70
CA LEU A 117 -0.62 29.33 -22.12
C LEU A 117 -0.42 30.38 -23.22
N ASP A 118 0.61 31.21 -23.11
CA ASP A 118 0.93 32.27 -24.08
C ASP A 118 1.47 31.70 -25.40
N SER A 119 2.12 30.55 -25.37
CA SER A 119 2.65 29.87 -26.56
C SER A 119 1.60 29.07 -27.35
N GLY A 120 0.32 29.11 -26.95
CA GLY A 120 -0.79 28.50 -27.67
C GLY A 120 -1.27 27.16 -27.10
N GLY A 121 -0.90 26.84 -25.86
CA GLY A 121 -1.31 25.62 -25.16
C GLY A 121 -0.38 24.44 -25.41
N PRO A 122 -0.67 23.26 -24.82
CA PRO A 122 0.18 22.09 -24.98
C PRO A 122 0.35 21.78 -26.47
N THR A 123 1.59 21.63 -26.92
CA THR A 123 1.87 20.90 -28.16
C THR A 123 1.38 19.48 -27.96
N SER A 124 0.15 19.23 -28.39
CA SER A 124 -0.54 17.94 -28.34
C SER A 124 0.21 16.92 -29.19
N VAL A 125 1.26 16.34 -28.61
CA VAL A 125 1.75 15.03 -29.01
C VAL A 125 0.91 14.04 -28.19
N ASP A 126 -0.21 13.62 -28.77
CA ASP A 126 -1.24 12.70 -28.24
C ASP A 126 -0.72 11.28 -27.85
N GLY A 127 0.56 11.13 -27.55
CA GLY A 127 1.22 9.84 -27.27
C GLY A 127 1.94 9.75 -25.93
N ASP A 128 2.24 10.85 -25.23
CA ASP A 128 3.00 10.81 -23.97
C ASP A 128 2.12 10.68 -22.73
N ASP A 129 0.91 11.27 -22.73
CA ASP A 129 0.00 11.22 -21.57
C ASP A 129 -0.45 9.76 -21.24
N ASP A 130 -0.55 8.86 -22.23
CA ASP A 130 -0.91 7.43 -22.01
C ASP A 130 0.28 6.59 -21.51
N LEU A 131 1.50 6.96 -21.88
CA LEU A 131 2.71 6.25 -21.44
C LEU A 131 3.06 6.59 -19.99
N ASP A 132 2.91 7.85 -19.59
CA ASP A 132 3.11 8.27 -18.21
C ASP A 132 2.06 7.69 -17.26
N ASP A 133 0.80 7.57 -17.70
CA ASP A 133 -0.26 6.90 -16.95
C ASP A 133 0.05 5.42 -16.72
N ARG A 134 0.42 4.71 -17.79
CA ARG A 134 0.74 3.28 -17.72
C ARG A 134 2.03 3.02 -16.95
N LEU A 135 3.01 3.92 -17.02
CA LEU A 135 4.25 3.81 -16.27
C LEU A 135 4.00 4.06 -14.78
N SER A 136 3.21 5.07 -14.43
CA SER A 136 2.82 5.34 -13.04
C SER A 136 1.99 4.19 -12.45
N GLU A 137 1.06 3.61 -13.21
CA GLU A 137 0.27 2.46 -12.77
C GLU A 137 1.15 1.23 -12.51
N VAL A 138 2.12 0.97 -13.40
CA VAL A 138 3.05 -0.16 -13.27
C VAL A 138 4.04 0.04 -12.12
N GLU A 139 4.56 1.25 -11.90
CA GLU A 139 5.47 1.52 -10.78
C GLU A 139 4.76 1.43 -9.42
N GLU A 140 3.49 1.83 -9.35
CA GLU A 140 2.64 1.68 -8.17
C GLU A 140 2.28 0.20 -7.94
N GLU A 141 1.97 -0.57 -8.99
CA GLU A 141 1.76 -2.01 -8.91
C GLU A 141 3.02 -2.74 -8.40
N ILE A 142 4.21 -2.36 -8.88
CA ILE A 142 5.49 -2.91 -8.41
C ILE A 142 5.71 -2.57 -6.92
N THR A 143 5.38 -1.36 -6.50
CA THR A 143 5.57 -0.93 -5.10
C THR A 143 4.61 -1.68 -4.18
N LYS A 144 3.33 -1.77 -4.56
CA LYS A 144 2.32 -2.56 -3.85
C LYS A 144 2.69 -4.04 -3.79
N LEU A 145 3.15 -4.63 -4.89
CA LEU A 145 3.62 -6.03 -4.92
C LEU A 145 4.85 -6.25 -4.04
N ARG A 146 5.73 -5.26 -3.89
CA ARG A 146 6.88 -5.33 -2.98
C ARG A 146 6.44 -5.26 -1.52
N GLU A 147 5.52 -4.36 -1.19
CA GLU A 147 4.94 -4.27 0.16
C GLU A 147 4.16 -5.54 0.53
N GLU A 148 3.35 -6.08 -0.39
CA GLU A 148 2.64 -7.35 -0.20
C GLU A 148 3.61 -8.52 -0.05
N ASN A 149 4.72 -8.57 -0.81
CA ASN A 149 5.75 -9.58 -0.64
C ASN A 149 6.48 -9.46 0.70
N GLU A 150 6.78 -8.24 1.15
CA GLU A 150 7.44 -8.03 2.44
C GLU A 150 6.50 -8.44 3.59
N LEU A 151 5.22 -8.06 3.51
CA LEU A 151 4.19 -8.50 4.46
C LEU A 151 4.01 -10.02 4.45
N LEU A 152 4.00 -10.66 3.27
CA LEU A 152 3.93 -12.12 3.16
C LEU A 152 5.18 -12.79 3.73
N ARG A 153 6.37 -12.25 3.50
CA ARG A 153 7.61 -12.74 4.08
C ARG A 153 7.63 -12.61 5.59
N GLU A 154 7.18 -11.47 6.11
CA GLU A 154 7.04 -11.24 7.55
C GLU A 154 6.00 -12.18 8.15
N THR A 155 4.86 -12.40 7.46
CA THR A 155 3.82 -13.33 7.90
C THR A 155 4.32 -14.78 7.89
N VAL A 156 5.07 -15.19 6.86
CA VAL A 156 5.69 -16.53 6.79
C VAL A 156 6.77 -16.68 7.86
N GLN A 157 7.57 -15.64 8.11
CA GLN A 157 8.59 -15.65 9.16
C GLN A 157 7.94 -15.73 10.54
N GLN A 158 6.91 -14.93 10.81
CA GLN A 158 6.11 -15.00 12.03
C GLN A 158 5.38 -16.34 12.16
N PHE A 159 4.95 -16.95 11.06
CA PHE A 159 4.36 -18.30 11.08
C PHE A 159 5.41 -19.36 11.46
N VAL A 160 6.60 -19.28 10.86
CA VAL A 160 7.76 -20.14 11.18
C VAL A 160 8.24 -19.93 12.62
N GLU A 161 8.16 -18.71 13.14
CA GLU A 161 8.57 -18.34 14.51
C GLU A 161 7.45 -18.51 15.56
N SER A 162 6.19 -18.63 15.14
CA SER A 162 5.05 -18.81 16.04
C SER A 162 5.04 -20.22 16.63
N GLU A 163 4.69 -20.30 17.91
CA GLU A 163 4.55 -21.53 18.70
C GLU A 163 3.50 -22.53 18.14
N THR A 164 2.76 -22.15 17.09
CA THR A 164 1.73 -22.96 16.43
C THR A 164 1.94 -23.18 14.93
N GLY A 165 2.88 -22.49 14.27
CA GLY A 165 3.02 -22.53 12.80
C GLY A 165 4.07 -23.51 12.26
N ALA A 166 4.96 -24.03 13.09
CA ALA A 166 5.77 -25.20 12.75
C ALA A 166 5.46 -26.32 13.74
N TRP A 167 4.54 -27.22 13.40
CA TRP A 167 4.51 -28.51 14.08
C TRP A 167 5.90 -29.13 13.88
N SER A 168 6.66 -29.28 14.96
CA SER A 168 7.93 -30.00 14.88
C SER A 168 7.66 -31.40 14.31
N LEU A 169 8.59 -31.98 13.55
CA LEU A 169 8.53 -33.38 13.08
C LEU A 169 8.09 -34.35 14.20
N LYS A 170 8.48 -34.06 15.44
CA LYS A 170 8.14 -34.81 16.64
C LYS A 170 6.67 -34.63 17.11
N GLN A 171 6.04 -33.50 16.83
CA GLN A 171 4.61 -33.25 17.07
C GLN A 171 3.75 -33.85 15.94
N GLU A 172 4.21 -33.81 14.70
CA GLU A 172 3.60 -34.52 13.56
C GLU A 172 3.59 -36.03 13.82
N GLU A 173 4.73 -36.62 14.19
CA GLU A 173 4.81 -38.04 14.58
C GLU A 173 3.89 -38.39 15.76
N LYS A 174 3.76 -37.50 16.75
CA LYS A 174 2.84 -37.71 17.89
C LYS A 174 1.39 -37.61 17.49
N PHE A 175 1.05 -36.71 16.56
CA PHE A 175 -0.30 -36.57 16.05
C PHE A 175 -0.69 -37.77 15.19
N ASP A 176 0.19 -38.23 14.31
CA ASP A 176 0.00 -39.46 13.53
C ASP A 176 -0.13 -40.70 14.40
N ALA A 177 0.69 -40.81 15.46
CA ALA A 177 0.54 -41.87 16.45
C ALA A 177 -0.81 -41.78 17.18
N THR A 178 -1.29 -40.56 17.48
CA THR A 178 -2.58 -40.32 18.14
C THR A 178 -3.75 -40.65 17.22
N LEU A 179 -3.69 -40.27 15.94
CA LEU A 179 -4.68 -40.63 14.93
C LEU A 179 -4.74 -42.14 14.70
N ASN A 180 -3.59 -42.80 14.57
CA ASN A 180 -3.53 -44.25 14.43
C ASN A 180 -4.06 -44.96 15.69
N ALA A 181 -3.77 -44.44 16.88
CA ALA A 181 -4.35 -44.94 18.13
C ALA A 181 -5.87 -44.74 18.16
N MET A 182 -6.40 -43.58 17.75
CA MET A 182 -7.84 -43.35 17.65
C MET A 182 -8.51 -44.30 16.67
N ILE A 183 -7.91 -44.57 15.51
CA ILE A 183 -8.43 -45.54 14.53
C ILE A 183 -8.41 -46.96 15.12
N ALA A 184 -7.34 -47.33 15.84
CA ALA A 184 -7.25 -48.62 16.52
C ALA A 184 -8.32 -48.75 17.62
N TYR A 185 -8.50 -47.70 18.45
CA TYR A 185 -9.57 -47.66 19.46
C TYR A 185 -10.94 -47.72 18.80
N GLN A 186 -11.17 -46.98 17.72
CA GLN A 186 -12.43 -47.02 16.98
C GLN A 186 -12.71 -48.43 16.45
N ARG A 187 -11.71 -49.13 15.90
CA ARG A 187 -11.83 -50.52 15.45
C ARG A 187 -12.03 -51.52 16.59
N ILE A 188 -11.43 -51.30 17.76
CA ILE A 188 -11.63 -52.15 18.93
C ILE A 188 -13.03 -51.93 19.49
N PHE A 189 -13.46 -50.69 19.68
CA PHE A 189 -14.78 -50.37 20.21
C PHE A 189 -15.90 -50.78 19.24
N SER A 190 -15.75 -50.53 17.94
CA SER A 190 -16.75 -50.95 16.96
C SER A 190 -16.68 -52.43 16.59
N GLY A 191 -15.48 -53.01 16.50
CA GLY A 191 -15.27 -54.37 16.01
C GLY A 191 -15.25 -55.45 17.10
N VAL A 192 -14.77 -55.15 18.30
CA VAL A 192 -14.69 -56.11 19.42
C VAL A 192 -15.82 -55.89 20.42
N PHE A 193 -16.14 -54.62 20.73
CA PHE A 193 -17.16 -54.28 21.72
C PHE A 193 -18.52 -53.92 21.09
N ASN A 194 -18.61 -53.83 19.76
CA ASN A 194 -19.81 -53.43 19.01
C ASN A 194 -20.46 -52.13 19.51
N ILE A 195 -19.63 -51.20 20.00
CA ILE A 195 -20.03 -49.86 20.44
C ILE A 195 -19.92 -48.92 19.24
N ASP A 196 -21.02 -48.29 18.86
CA ASP A 196 -21.02 -47.29 17.79
C ASP A 196 -20.35 -46.00 18.29
N VAL A 197 -19.11 -45.79 17.84
CA VAL A 197 -18.32 -44.60 18.19
C VAL A 197 -18.79 -43.36 17.42
N GLY A 198 -19.64 -43.52 16.39
CA GLY A 198 -20.22 -42.41 15.63
C GLY A 198 -21.14 -41.53 16.46
N GLU A 199 -21.82 -42.10 17.46
CA GLU A 199 -22.73 -41.39 18.37
C GLU A 199 -22.01 -40.43 19.33
N PHE A 200 -20.70 -40.60 19.51
CA PHE A 200 -19.86 -39.73 20.35
C PHE A 200 -19.38 -38.46 19.63
N ARG A 201 -19.74 -38.29 18.35
CA ARG A 201 -19.21 -37.24 17.47
C ARG A 201 -20.16 -36.04 17.30
N ASP A 202 -21.41 -36.13 17.78
CA ASP A 202 -22.35 -35.02 17.75
C ASP A 202 -22.08 -33.99 18.87
N ASP A 203 -22.17 -32.71 18.52
CA ASP A 203 -21.78 -31.48 19.25
C ASP A 203 -22.40 -31.25 20.65
N GLY A 204 -23.07 -32.25 21.24
CA GLY A 204 -23.72 -32.16 22.56
C GLY A 204 -22.84 -32.54 23.76
N GLY A 205 -21.62 -33.03 23.52
CA GLY A 205 -20.77 -33.63 24.56
C GLY A 205 -21.32 -34.98 25.03
N VAL A 206 -20.42 -35.82 25.58
CA VAL A 206 -20.76 -37.18 25.99
C VAL A 206 -21.75 -37.17 27.16
N SER A 207 -22.97 -37.67 26.95
CA SER A 207 -23.97 -37.74 28.01
C SER A 207 -23.54 -38.71 29.12
N LYS A 208 -23.83 -38.39 30.38
CA LYS A 208 -23.54 -39.28 31.52
C LYS A 208 -24.21 -40.66 31.38
N GLN A 209 -25.31 -40.72 30.63
CA GLN A 209 -26.05 -41.94 30.36
C GLN A 209 -25.28 -42.85 29.40
N THR A 210 -24.75 -42.31 28.30
CA THR A 210 -23.90 -43.02 27.33
C THR A 210 -22.63 -43.60 27.99
N VAL A 211 -22.00 -42.84 28.89
CA VAL A 211 -20.86 -43.33 29.68
C VAL A 211 -21.26 -44.46 30.65
N SER A 212 -22.47 -44.39 31.21
CA SER A 212 -22.98 -45.40 32.14
C SER A 212 -23.30 -46.71 31.42
N GLU A 213 -23.92 -46.64 30.24
CA GLU A 213 -24.24 -47.79 29.39
C GLU A 213 -22.97 -48.49 28.89
N ALA A 214 -21.97 -47.74 28.43
CA ALA A 214 -20.67 -48.29 28.04
C ALA A 214 -19.93 -48.97 29.22
N ARG A 215 -20.00 -48.39 30.42
CA ARG A 215 -19.42 -49.00 31.64
C ARG A 215 -20.15 -50.27 32.06
N GLN A 216 -21.46 -50.36 31.85
CA GLN A 216 -22.24 -51.54 32.16
C GLN A 216 -21.89 -52.69 31.19
N HIS A 217 -21.82 -52.41 29.89
CA HIS A 217 -21.40 -53.39 28.88
C HIS A 217 -19.99 -53.95 29.13
N LEU A 218 -19.04 -53.09 29.52
CA LEU A 218 -17.68 -53.53 29.88
C LEU A 218 -17.66 -54.44 31.11
N ARG A 219 -18.51 -54.17 32.12
CA ARG A 219 -18.63 -55.03 33.31
C ARG A 219 -19.23 -56.39 32.96
N GLU A 220 -20.30 -56.42 32.18
CA GLU A 220 -20.96 -57.65 31.76
C GLU A 220 -20.02 -58.55 30.94
N MET A 221 -19.18 -57.97 30.08
CA MET A 221 -18.14 -58.72 29.36
C MET A 221 -17.04 -59.29 30.26
N THR A 222 -16.61 -58.56 31.31
CA THR A 222 -15.59 -59.07 32.25
C THR A 222 -16.11 -60.12 33.24
N THR A 223 -17.43 -60.28 33.37
CA THR A 223 -18.04 -61.25 34.32
C THR A 223 -18.40 -62.58 33.64
N THR A 224 -18.19 -62.70 32.32
CA THR A 224 -18.49 -63.91 31.53
C THR A 224 -17.22 -64.74 31.26
N HIS A 225 -16.32 -64.82 32.24
CA HIS A 225 -15.20 -65.75 32.33
C HIS A 225 -15.12 -66.35 33.72
#